data_AF-A0A914RXA1-F1
#
_entry.id   AF-A0A914RXA1-F1
#
_cell.length_a   1.000
_cell.length_b   1.000
_cell.length_c   1.000
_cell.angle_alpha   90.00
_cell.angle_beta   90.00
_cell.angle_gamma   90.00
#
_symmetry.space_group_name_H-M   'P 1'
#
loop_
_entity.id
_entity.type
_entity.pdbx_description
1 polymer ?
#
loop_
_entity_poly.entity_id
_entity_poly.type
_entity_poly.pdbx_seq_one_letter_code
_entity_poly.pdbx_strand_id
1 'polypeptide(L)'
;MHFVKKVPTTEEERAARKKLETAKLRTYITIKDRVFDKRAKGELDEEMLQLTATLLAKNPDAYTFWNIRRATIEKLTKVALNICFV
;
A
#
# COMPACT_ATOMS: atom_id res chain seq x y z
N MET A 1 10.01 -13.97 -6.88
CA MET A 1 11.01 -14.79 -6.15
C MET A 1 12.38 -14.46 -6.72
N HIS A 2 13.24 -13.77 -5.97
CA HIS A 2 14.64 -13.55 -6.34
C HIS A 2 15.55 -14.46 -5.53
N PHE A 3 16.71 -14.81 -6.08
CA PHE A 3 17.73 -15.64 -5.45
C PHE A 3 18.12 -15.12 -4.06
N VAL A 4 17.55 -15.69 -3.01
CA VAL A 4 17.92 -15.39 -1.62
C VAL A 4 19.04 -16.35 -1.21
N LYS A 5 20.26 -15.85 -1.07
CA LYS A 5 21.39 -16.63 -0.55
C LYS A 5 21.11 -17.00 0.90
N LYS A 6 21.15 -18.31 1.22
CA LYS A 6 21.04 -18.78 2.61
C LYS A 6 22.34 -18.44 3.34
N VAL A 7 22.28 -17.45 4.22
CA VAL A 7 23.38 -17.10 5.12
C VAL A 7 23.11 -17.77 6.47
N PRO A 8 24.09 -18.48 7.08
CA PRO A 8 23.96 -18.96 8.46
C PRO A 8 23.82 -17.75 9.38
N THR A 9 22.70 -17.64 10.08
CA THR A 9 22.44 -16.58 11.08
C THR A 9 22.27 -17.23 12.45
N THR A 10 22.73 -16.57 13.51
CA THR A 10 22.53 -17.04 14.90
C THR A 10 21.04 -17.08 15.25
N GLU A 11 20.68 -17.82 16.30
CA GLU A 11 19.27 -17.88 16.75
C GLU A 11 18.76 -16.51 17.20
N GLU A 12 19.60 -15.71 17.87
CA GLU A 12 19.27 -14.35 18.31
C GLU A 12 19.00 -13.41 17.13
N GLU A 13 19.85 -13.42 16.10
CA GLU A 13 19.65 -12.63 14.88
C GLU A 13 18.39 -13.04 14.12
N ARG A 14 18.09 -14.35 14.09
CA ARG A 14 16.87 -14.88 13.46
C ARG A 14 15.63 -14.41 14.22
N ALA A 15 15.65 -14.44 15.55
CA ALA A 15 14.55 -13.97 16.39
C ALA A 15 14.32 -12.45 16.24
N ALA A 16 15.41 -11.66 16.23
CA ALA A 16 15.35 -10.22 16.02
C ALA A 16 14.76 -9.85 14.65
N ARG A 17 15.22 -10.51 13.58
CA ARG A 17 14.68 -10.32 12.22
C ARG A 17 13.20 -10.65 12.14
N LYS A 18 12.77 -11.77 12.72
CA LYS A 18 11.36 -12.17 12.75
C LYS A 18 10.49 -11.13 13.49
N LYS A 19 10.98 -10.54 14.58
CA LYS A 19 10.27 -9.47 15.30
C LYS A 19 10.10 -8.21 14.44
N LEU A 20 11.12 -7.83 13.68
CA LEU A 20 11.05 -6.69 12.76
C LEU A 20 10.09 -6.97 11.59
N GLU A 21 10.14 -8.16 11.00
CA GLU A 21 9.24 -8.53 9.89
C GLU A 21 7.78 -8.61 10.32
N THR A 22 7.50 -9.14 11.51
CA THR A 22 6.12 -9.17 12.05
C THR A 22 5.59 -7.77 12.35
N ALA A 23 6.42 -6.83 12.80
CA ALA A 23 6.02 -5.44 12.95
C ALA A 23 5.69 -4.80 11.58
N LYS A 24 6.56 -4.98 10.58
CA LYS A 24 6.33 -4.49 9.21
C LYS A 24 5.07 -5.09 8.58
N LEU A 25 4.84 -6.39 8.78
CA LEU A 25 3.68 -7.10 8.27
C LEU A 25 2.39 -6.57 8.89
N ARG A 26 2.37 -6.32 10.21
CA ARG A 26 1.22 -5.72 10.88
C ARG A 26 0.87 -4.36 10.29
N THR A 27 1.85 -3.48 10.13
CA THR A 27 1.61 -2.17 9.49
C THR A 27 1.09 -2.30 8.07
N TYR A 28 1.65 -3.23 7.27
CA TYR A 28 1.17 -3.50 5.92
C TYR A 28 -0.29 -3.96 5.92
N ILE A 29 -0.65 -4.93 6.76
CA ILE A 29 -2.01 -5.47 6.85
C ILE A 29 -2.99 -4.36 7.22
N THR A 30 -2.69 -3.55 8.23
CA THR A 30 -3.54 -2.43 8.66
C THR A 30 -3.80 -1.43 7.54
N ILE A 31 -2.75 -1.01 6.81
CA ILE A 31 -2.90 -0.04 5.71
C ILE A 31 -3.66 -0.67 4.54
N LYS A 32 -3.36 -1.93 4.22
CA LYS A 32 -4.03 -2.69 3.16
C LYS A 32 -5.53 -2.83 3.44
N ASP A 33 -5.91 -3.24 4.64
CA ASP A 33 -7.33 -3.38 5.04
C ASP A 33 -8.04 -2.03 4.95
N ARG A 34 -7.42 -0.96 5.46
CA ARG A 34 -7.97 0.40 5.36
C ARG A 34 -8.22 0.85 3.91
N VAL A 35 -7.31 0.53 2.99
CA VAL A 35 -7.49 0.81 1.55
C VAL A 35 -8.69 0.06 0.98
N PHE A 36 -8.85 -1.22 1.32
CA PHE A 36 -9.98 -2.01 0.85
C PHE A 36 -11.31 -1.51 1.43
N ASP A 37 -11.34 -1.14 2.71
CA ASP A 37 -12.53 -0.59 3.36
C ASP A 37 -12.96 0.74 2.73
N LYS A 38 -12.02 1.69 2.55
CA LYS A 38 -12.31 2.96 1.86
C LYS A 38 -12.79 2.74 0.44
N ARG A 39 -12.20 1.76 -0.28
CA ARG A 39 -12.60 1.42 -1.64
C ARG A 39 -14.03 0.88 -1.67
N ALA A 40 -14.39 0.00 -0.75
CA ALA A 40 -15.74 -0.56 -0.65
C ALA A 40 -16.78 0.54 -0.38
N LYS A 41 -16.42 1.57 0.39
CA LYS A 41 -17.24 2.76 0.64
C LYS A 41 -17.27 3.77 -0.52
N GLY A 42 -16.46 3.58 -1.56
CA GLY A 42 -16.34 4.53 -2.68
C GLY A 42 -15.57 5.82 -2.33
N GLU A 43 -14.89 5.85 -1.19
CA GLU A 43 -14.06 6.95 -0.71
C GLU A 43 -12.71 6.96 -1.46
N LEU A 44 -12.74 7.45 -2.69
CA LEU A 44 -11.54 7.66 -3.50
C LEU A 44 -11.07 9.12 -3.37
N ASP A 45 -10.41 9.41 -2.26
CA ASP A 45 -9.94 10.74 -1.85
C ASP A 45 -8.40 10.85 -1.85
N GLU A 46 -7.86 12.00 -1.43
CA GLU A 46 -6.42 12.21 -1.29
C GLU A 46 -5.77 11.26 -0.28
N GLU A 47 -6.51 10.87 0.77
CA GLU A 47 -6.01 9.90 1.74
C GLU A 47 -5.77 8.53 1.10
N MET A 48 -6.64 8.09 0.19
CA MET A 48 -6.43 6.88 -0.62
C MET A 48 -5.12 6.95 -1.43
N LEU A 49 -4.73 8.12 -1.93
CA LEU A 49 -3.44 8.30 -2.60
C LEU A 49 -2.25 8.16 -1.65
N GLN A 50 -2.36 8.63 -0.41
CA GLN A 50 -1.28 8.50 0.58
C GLN A 50 -1.11 7.05 1.05
N LEU A 51 -2.23 6.35 1.31
CA LEU A 51 -2.23 4.95 1.73
C LEU A 51 -1.66 4.05 0.64
N THR A 52 -2.09 4.23 -0.61
CA THR A 52 -1.56 3.45 -1.75
C THR A 52 -0.09 3.75 -2.03
N ALA A 53 0.37 4.99 -1.87
CA ALA A 53 1.79 5.34 -2.00
C ALA A 53 2.66 4.59 -0.98
N THR A 54 2.21 4.51 0.27
CA THR A 54 2.93 3.80 1.35
C THR A 54 3.04 2.29 1.07
N LEU A 55 1.99 1.69 0.52
CA LEU A 55 1.99 0.27 0.14
C LEU A 55 2.91 -0.01 -1.05
N LEU A 56 2.83 0.82 -2.09
CA LEU A 56 3.60 0.66 -3.33
C LEU A 56 5.09 0.95 -3.15
N ALA A 57 5.45 1.87 -2.26
CA ALA A 57 6.87 2.11 -1.92
C ALA A 57 7.57 0.87 -1.34
N LYS A 58 6.81 -0.02 -0.69
CA LYS A 58 7.33 -1.27 -0.13
C LYS A 58 7.11 -2.48 -1.04
N ASN A 59 6.00 -2.50 -1.78
CA ASN A 59 5.59 -3.61 -2.65
C ASN A 59 5.09 -3.07 -4.01
N PRO A 60 6.00 -2.65 -4.91
CA PRO A 60 5.62 -2.03 -6.18
C PRO A 60 4.94 -3.00 -7.15
N ASP A 61 5.18 -4.30 -6.99
CA ASP A 61 4.62 -5.37 -7.84
C ASP A 61 3.12 -5.63 -7.59
N ALA A 62 2.56 -5.04 -6.54
CA ALA A 62 1.15 -5.21 -6.18
C ALA A 62 0.24 -4.38 -7.11
N TYR A 63 -0.07 -4.94 -8.29
CA TYR A 63 -0.85 -4.29 -9.33
C TYR A 63 -2.24 -3.80 -8.87
N THR A 64 -2.85 -4.48 -7.90
CA THR A 64 -4.12 -4.08 -7.29
C THR A 64 -4.09 -2.64 -6.76
N PHE A 65 -3.02 -2.21 -6.10
CA PHE A 65 -2.94 -0.85 -5.55
C PHE A 65 -2.71 0.20 -6.63
N TRP A 66 -2.00 -0.14 -7.72
CA TRP A 66 -1.91 0.73 -8.88
C TRP A 66 -3.27 0.97 -9.53
N ASN A 67 -4.10 -0.06 -9.64
CA ASN A 67 -5.46 0.06 -10.18
C ASN A 67 -6.33 0.98 -9.33
N ILE A 68 -6.28 0.80 -8.00
CA ILE A 68 -7.00 1.67 -7.05
C ILE A 68 -6.51 3.11 -7.19
N ARG A 69 -5.19 3.31 -7.22
CA ARG A 69 -4.59 4.63 -7.36
C ARG A 69 -5.03 5.34 -8.64
N ARG A 70 -5.05 4.65 -9.78
CA ARG A 70 -5.53 5.23 -11.06
C ARG A 70 -7.01 5.63 -10.98
N ALA A 71 -7.86 4.77 -10.41
CA ALA A 71 -9.28 5.09 -10.22
C ALA A 71 -9.48 6.33 -9.31
N THR A 72 -8.65 6.47 -8.27
CA THR A 72 -8.67 7.65 -7.40
C THR A 72 -8.27 8.92 -8.14
N ILE A 73 -7.15 8.88 -8.89
CA ILE A 73 -6.70 10.04 -9.68
C ILE A 73 -7.79 10.43 -10.67
N GLU A 74 -8.37 9.47 -11.40
CA GLU A 74 -9.43 9.74 -12.36
C GLU A 74 -10.65 10.42 -11.72
N LYS A 75 -11.08 9.96 -10.53
CA LYS A 75 -12.18 10.60 -9.79
C LYS A 75 -11.85 12.03 -9.41
N LEU A 76 -10.66 12.27 -8.86
CA LEU A 76 -10.23 13.61 -8.42
C LEU A 76 -10.09 14.57 -9.61
N THR A 77 -9.54 14.11 -10.75
CA THR A 77 -9.43 14.93 -11.96
C THR A 77 -10.79 15.29 -12.55
N LYS A 78 -11.74 14.35 -12.59
CA LYS A 78 -13.11 14.63 -13.05
C LYS A 78 -13.82 15.66 -12.18
N VAL A 79 -13.65 15.58 -10.85
CA VAL A 79 -14.18 16.57 -9.91
C VAL A 79 -13.56 17.94 -10.15
N ALA A 80 -12.24 18.02 -10.30
CA ALA A 80 -11.54 19.28 -10.57
C ALA A 80 -11.98 19.93 -11.89
N LEU A 81 -12.16 19.14 -12.95
CA LEU A 81 -12.69 19.62 -14.23
C LEU A 81 -14.14 20.13 -14.08
N ASN A 82 -15.00 19.44 -13.35
CA ASN A 82 -16.37 19.92 -13.10
C ASN A 82 -16.42 21.23 -12.33
N ILE A 83 -15.48 21.48 -11.42
CA ILE A 83 -15.42 22.75 -10.65
C ILE A 83 -14.89 23.91 -11.50
N CYS A 84 -14.01 23.64 -12.46
CA CYS A 84 -13.39 24.69 -13.27
C CYS A 84 -14.26 25.19 -14.43
N PHE A 85 -15.35 24.47 -14.76
CA PHE A 85 -16.28 24.78 -15.85
C PHE A 85 -17.67 25.26 -15.36
N VAL A 86 -17.82 25.53 -14.07
CA VAL A 86 -19.00 26.19 -13.46
C VAL A 86 -18.57 27.56 -12.94
#